data_AF-A0A1F7QR96-F1
#
_entry.id   AF-A0A1F7QR96-F1
#
_cell.length_a   1.000
_cell.length_b   1.000
_cell.length_c   1.000
_cell.angle_alpha   90.00
_cell.angle_beta   90.00
_cell.angle_gamma   90.00
#
_symmetry.space_group_name_H-M   'P 1'
#
loop_
_entity.id
_entity.type
_entity.pdbx_description
1 polymer ?
#
loop_
_entity_poly.entity_id
_entity_poly.type
_entity_poly.pdbx_seq_one_letter_code
_entity_poly.pdbx_strand_id
1 'polypeptide(L)'
;MYQFFPILGVLAWTTMWVHYVASSIGKPANSKRFATWTGYIVLLFILMHPGIFLVQRFLDTGLLPPESYVSYVGSYRAWVVVIAIAALVTFLLYDVLKHFRGKLIARGIWPYVGLLQACAMAAIFIHGLTLGASMNSSYFMLWWIFLGVLLVPCLVVQVVRDFKVSDRTKTEV
;
A
#
# COMPACT_ATOMS: atom_id res chain seq x y z
N MET A 1 22.16 -7.20 -0.63
CA MET A 1 21.05 -6.22 -0.74
C MET A 1 19.74 -6.82 -1.25
N TYR A 2 19.76 -7.72 -2.25
CA TYR A 2 18.52 -8.34 -2.79
C TYR A 2 17.66 -9.13 -1.78
N GLN A 3 18.25 -9.60 -0.68
CA GLN A 3 17.49 -10.26 0.39
C GLN A 3 16.81 -9.26 1.36
N PHE A 4 17.29 -8.02 1.43
CA PHE A 4 16.82 -7.02 2.39
C PHE A 4 15.62 -6.23 1.88
N PHE A 5 15.66 -5.78 0.62
CA PHE A 5 14.57 -4.97 0.09
C PHE A 5 13.19 -5.65 0.20
N PRO A 6 13.02 -6.99 -0.03
CA PRO A 6 11.71 -7.63 0.07
C PRO A 6 11.19 -7.65 1.51
N ILE A 7 12.07 -7.74 2.50
CA ILE A 7 11.71 -7.70 3.93
C ILE A 7 11.06 -6.35 4.26
N LEU A 8 11.62 -5.25 3.76
CA LEU A 8 11.03 -3.91 3.94
C LEU A 8 9.62 -3.82 3.34
N GLY A 9 9.42 -4.41 2.16
CA GLY A 9 8.11 -4.47 1.52
C GLY A 9 7.09 -5.24 2.36
N VAL A 10 7.47 -6.41 2.88
CA VAL A 10 6.61 -7.23 3.76
C VAL A 10 6.30 -6.52 5.07
N LEU A 11 7.30 -5.88 5.70
CA LEU A 11 7.10 -5.12 6.93
C LEU A 11 6.15 -3.95 6.71
N ALA A 12 6.37 -3.16 5.66
CA ALA A 12 5.47 -2.06 5.31
C ALA A 12 4.04 -2.53 5.07
N TRP A 13 3.87 -3.56 4.24
CA TRP A 13 2.56 -4.13 3.92
C TRP A 13 1.85 -4.66 5.16
N THR A 14 2.55 -5.40 6.01
CA THR A 14 1.99 -5.98 7.24
C THR A 14 1.57 -4.88 8.23
N THR A 15 2.39 -3.83 8.39
CA THR A 15 2.01 -2.70 9.24
C THR A 15 0.77 -1.98 8.69
N MET A 16 0.72 -1.70 7.39
CA MET A 16 -0.47 -1.13 6.75
C MET A 16 -1.70 -2.03 6.92
N TRP A 17 -1.55 -3.35 6.72
CA TRP A 17 -2.61 -4.33 6.91
C TRP A 17 -3.21 -4.26 8.32
N VAL A 18 -2.37 -4.15 9.36
CA VAL A 18 -2.83 -3.98 10.75
C VAL A 18 -3.65 -2.70 10.91
N HIS A 19 -3.25 -1.59 10.27
CA HIS A 19 -4.02 -0.35 10.32
C HIS A 19 -5.42 -0.50 9.70
N TYR A 20 -5.51 -1.16 8.53
CA TYR A 20 -6.78 -1.43 7.87
C TYR A 20 -7.69 -2.33 8.71
N VAL A 21 -7.14 -3.41 9.26
CA VAL A 21 -7.91 -4.34 10.09
C VAL A 21 -8.37 -3.67 11.38
N ALA A 22 -7.49 -2.98 12.11
CA ALA A 22 -7.83 -2.27 13.34
C ALA A 22 -8.95 -1.23 13.10
N SER A 23 -8.82 -0.43 12.04
CA SER A 23 -9.83 0.55 11.64
C SER A 23 -11.19 -0.12 11.34
N SER A 24 -11.18 -1.26 10.66
CA SER A 24 -12.42 -1.97 10.30
C SER A 24 -13.20 -2.47 11.51
N ILE A 25 -12.52 -2.96 12.56
CA ILE A 25 -13.14 -3.45 13.80
C ILE A 25 -13.52 -2.32 14.79
N GLY A 26 -13.39 -1.06 14.38
CA GLY A 26 -13.75 0.10 15.20
C GLY A 26 -12.81 0.32 16.40
N LYS A 27 -11.67 -0.38 16.44
CA LYS A 27 -10.63 -0.13 17.42
C LYS A 27 -9.65 0.88 16.81
N PRO A 28 -9.55 2.12 17.33
CA PRO A 28 -8.50 3.02 16.88
C PRO A 28 -7.16 2.31 17.08
N ALA A 29 -6.38 2.14 16.00
CA ALA A 29 -5.06 1.53 16.09
C ALA A 29 -4.28 2.18 17.24
N ASN A 30 -4.06 1.42 18.33
CA ASN A 30 -3.37 1.78 19.57
C ASN A 30 -2.99 3.25 19.77
N SER A 31 -3.90 4.15 20.14
CA SER A 31 -3.60 5.59 20.34
C SER A 31 -3.13 6.34 19.08
N LYS A 32 -3.48 7.62 18.98
CA LYS A 32 -3.06 8.50 17.88
C LYS A 32 -1.54 8.50 17.67
N ARG A 33 -0.74 8.32 18.73
CA ARG A 33 0.72 8.30 18.66
C ARG A 33 1.25 7.09 17.90
N PHE A 34 0.71 5.90 18.15
CA PHE A 34 1.13 4.70 17.43
C PHE A 34 0.88 4.86 15.94
N ALA A 35 -0.34 5.25 15.55
CA ALA A 35 -0.69 5.44 14.15
C ALA A 35 0.20 6.45 13.42
N THR A 36 0.61 7.52 14.10
CA THR A 36 1.57 8.49 13.54
C THR A 36 2.96 7.86 13.37
N TRP A 37 3.48 7.20 14.41
CA TRP A 37 4.82 6.60 14.39
C TRP A 37 4.93 5.48 13.36
N THR A 38 3.99 4.55 13.36
CA THR A 38 3.97 3.46 12.39
C THR A 38 3.71 3.98 10.98
N GLY A 39 2.97 5.08 10.81
CA GLY A 39 2.84 5.78 9.53
C GLY A 39 4.19 6.25 8.96
N TYR A 40 5.03 6.88 9.78
CA TYR A 40 6.38 7.28 9.35
C TYR A 40 7.28 6.08 9.04
N ILE A 41 7.18 5.01 9.83
CA ILE A 41 7.93 3.77 9.59
C ILE A 41 7.50 3.12 8.28
N VAL A 42 6.19 3.06 8.00
CA VAL A 42 5.66 2.57 6.73
C VAL A 42 6.18 3.41 5.58
N LEU A 43 6.11 4.74 5.68
CA LEU A 43 6.61 5.65 4.64
C LEU A 43 8.10 5.41 4.36
N LEU A 44 8.91 5.25 5.40
CA LEU A 44 10.32 4.91 5.27
C LEU A 44 10.51 3.59 4.52
N PHE A 45 9.79 2.54 4.92
CA PHE A 45 9.93 1.22 4.33
C PHE A 45 9.43 1.15 2.88
N ILE A 46 8.32 1.78 2.52
CA ILE A 46 7.80 1.79 1.14
C ILE A 46 8.70 2.59 0.19
N LEU A 47 9.46 3.57 0.70
CA LEU A 47 10.45 4.31 -0.09
C LEU A 47 11.76 3.54 -0.21
N MET A 48 12.24 2.98 0.90
CA MET A 48 13.49 2.21 0.91
C MET A 48 13.38 0.90 0.12
N HIS A 49 12.22 0.24 0.12
CA HIS A 49 12.00 -1.02 -0.61
C HIS A 49 12.37 -0.91 -2.11
N PRO A 50 11.74 -0.05 -2.93
CA PRO A 50 12.12 0.12 -4.31
C PRO A 50 13.42 0.93 -4.47
N GLY A 51 13.75 1.81 -3.52
CA GLY A 51 14.96 2.64 -3.58
C GLY A 51 16.25 1.82 -3.50
N ILE A 52 16.36 0.91 -2.52
CA ILE A 52 17.51 0.00 -2.39
C ILE A 52 17.61 -0.90 -3.62
N PHE A 53 16.48 -1.42 -4.07
CA PHE A 53 16.43 -2.23 -5.29
C PHE A 53 17.00 -1.45 -6.49
N LEU A 54 16.57 -0.20 -6.68
CA LEU A 54 16.97 0.61 -7.82
C LEU A 54 18.47 0.93 -7.81
N VAL A 55 19.00 1.35 -6.66
CA VAL A 55 20.42 1.63 -6.49
C VAL A 55 21.26 0.38 -6.78
N GLN A 56 20.87 -0.77 -6.22
CA GLN A 56 21.58 -2.02 -6.45
C GLN A 56 21.55 -2.41 -7.94
N ARG A 57 20.39 -2.33 -8.61
CA ARG A 57 20.30 -2.63 -10.05
C ARG A 57 21.19 -1.72 -10.89
N PHE A 58 21.23 -0.43 -10.57
CA PHE A 58 22.08 0.51 -11.27
C PHE A 58 23.57 0.19 -11.09
N LEU A 59 24.00 -0.14 -9.86
CA LEU A 59 25.38 -0.55 -9.59
C LEU A 59 25.76 -1.86 -10.32
N ASP A 60 24.83 -2.80 -10.40
CA ASP A 60 25.09 -4.12 -10.99
C ASP A 60 25.07 -4.11 -12.53
N THR A 61 24.27 -3.24 -13.14
CA THR A 61 23.98 -3.32 -14.59
C THR A 61 24.12 -2.01 -15.36
N GLY A 62 24.23 -0.88 -14.69
CA GLY A 62 24.19 0.45 -15.31
C GLY A 62 22.80 0.85 -15.87
N LEU A 63 21.78 0.00 -15.72
CA LEU A 63 20.45 0.25 -16.28
C LEU A 63 19.58 1.10 -15.35
N LEU A 64 18.79 1.98 -15.97
CA LEU A 64 17.73 2.74 -15.30
C LEU A 64 16.34 2.17 -15.66
N PRO A 65 15.28 2.53 -14.93
CA PRO A 65 13.91 2.20 -15.31
C PRO A 65 13.55 2.78 -16.68
N PRO A 66 12.71 2.08 -17.48
CA PRO A 66 12.02 0.82 -17.14
C PRO A 66 12.87 -0.45 -17.34
N GLU A 67 13.98 -0.37 -18.08
CA GLU A 67 14.80 -1.53 -18.49
C GLU A 67 15.35 -2.31 -17.30
N SER A 68 15.78 -1.60 -16.26
CA SER A 68 16.24 -2.18 -14.98
C SER A 68 15.19 -3.10 -14.32
N TYR A 69 13.91 -2.75 -14.41
CA TYR A 69 12.81 -3.56 -13.87
C TYR A 69 12.51 -4.76 -14.77
N VAL A 70 12.35 -4.51 -16.07
CA VAL A 70 12.00 -5.55 -17.06
C VAL A 70 13.05 -6.65 -17.08
N SER A 71 14.34 -6.30 -17.04
CA SER A 71 15.44 -7.27 -16.99
C SER A 71 15.48 -8.10 -15.71
N TYR A 72 14.91 -7.60 -14.60
CA TYR A 72 14.87 -8.33 -13.32
C TYR A 72 13.66 -9.24 -13.19
N VAL A 73 12.46 -8.75 -13.51
CA VAL A 73 11.20 -9.50 -13.30
C VAL A 73 10.75 -10.27 -14.55
N GLY A 74 11.34 -9.97 -15.70
CA GLY A 74 10.91 -10.47 -17.01
C GLY A 74 9.73 -9.69 -17.59
N SER A 75 9.66 -9.57 -18.93
CA SER A 75 8.64 -8.78 -19.64
C SER A 75 7.21 -9.15 -19.24
N TYR A 76 6.92 -10.44 -19.02
CA TYR A 76 5.60 -10.92 -18.66
C TYR A 76 5.09 -10.39 -17.31
N ARG A 77 5.99 -10.12 -16.35
CA ARG A 77 5.64 -9.68 -15.00
C ARG A 77 5.87 -8.18 -14.77
N ALA A 78 6.37 -7.46 -15.78
CA ALA A 78 6.71 -6.04 -15.65
C ALA A 78 5.51 -5.15 -15.30
N TRP A 79 4.29 -5.51 -15.74
CA TRP A 79 3.06 -4.78 -15.40
C TRP A 79 2.82 -4.71 -13.89
N VAL A 80 3.26 -5.72 -13.13
CA VAL A 80 3.12 -5.79 -11.67
C VAL A 80 3.98 -4.72 -10.97
N VAL A 81 5.08 -4.32 -11.60
CA VAL A 81 5.91 -3.22 -11.10
C VAL A 81 5.23 -1.88 -11.38
N VAL A 82 4.60 -1.72 -12.55
CA VAL A 82 3.87 -0.50 -12.92
C VAL A 82 2.72 -0.23 -11.96
N ILE A 83 1.89 -1.24 -11.64
CA ILE A 83 0.80 -1.06 -10.67
C ILE A 83 1.33 -0.73 -9.27
N ALA A 84 2.49 -1.25 -8.89
CA ALA A 84 3.10 -0.99 -7.59
C ALA A 84 3.66 0.44 -7.51
N ILE A 85 4.23 0.96 -8.61
CA ILE A 85 4.63 2.36 -8.71
C ILE A 85 3.40 3.27 -8.59
N ALA A 86 2.30 2.95 -9.29
CA ALA A 86 1.05 3.70 -9.17
C ALA A 86 0.49 3.67 -7.73
N ALA A 87 0.57 2.53 -7.06
CA ALA A 87 0.18 2.38 -5.67
C ALA A 87 1.08 3.20 -4.73
N LEU A 88 2.40 3.19 -4.93
CA LEU A 88 3.35 4.01 -4.18
C LEU A 88 3.01 5.51 -4.31
N VAL A 89 2.81 6.00 -5.54
CA VAL A 89 2.40 7.39 -5.78
C VAL A 89 1.09 7.71 -5.05
N THR A 90 0.16 6.76 -5.03
CA THR A 90 -1.12 6.91 -4.33
C THR A 90 -0.93 7.03 -2.81
N PHE A 91 -0.07 6.21 -2.19
CA PHE A 91 0.26 6.33 -0.76
C PHE A 91 0.93 7.66 -0.43
N LEU A 92 1.91 8.09 -1.24
CA LEU A 92 2.60 9.38 -1.06
C LEU A 92 1.63 10.55 -1.21
N LEU A 93 0.73 10.48 -2.18
CA LEU A 93 -0.28 11.50 -2.40
C LEU A 93 -1.23 11.61 -1.20
N TYR A 94 -1.62 10.49 -0.57
CA TYR A 94 -2.44 10.53 0.64
C TYR A 94 -1.75 11.25 1.79
N ASP A 95 -0.45 11.06 1.98
CA ASP A 95 0.30 11.78 3.01
C ASP A 95 0.29 13.30 2.81
N VAL A 96 0.17 13.77 1.57
CA VAL A 96 -0.06 15.19 1.27
C VAL A 96 -1.52 15.57 1.50
N LEU A 97 -2.46 14.83 0.89
CA LEU A 97 -3.89 15.16 0.88
C LEU A 97 -4.55 15.11 2.27
N LYS A 98 -4.04 14.30 3.20
CA LYS A 98 -4.60 14.19 4.57
C LYS A 98 -4.61 15.52 5.32
N HIS A 99 -3.70 16.45 5.00
CA HIS A 99 -3.68 17.79 5.58
C HIS A 99 -4.88 18.66 5.13
N PHE A 100 -5.46 18.34 3.98
CA PHE A 100 -6.60 19.05 3.40
C PHE A 100 -7.92 18.29 3.60
N ARG A 101 -7.92 17.25 4.45
CA ARG A 101 -9.05 16.34 4.64
C ARG A 101 -10.39 17.04 4.83
N GLY A 102 -10.49 18.04 5.73
CA GLY A 102 -11.74 18.75 5.98
C GLY A 102 -12.30 19.44 4.72
N LYS A 103 -11.45 20.14 3.95
CA LYS A 103 -11.84 20.80 2.70
C LYS A 103 -12.26 19.79 1.63
N LEU A 104 -11.58 18.65 1.55
CA LEU A 104 -11.89 17.58 0.60
C LEU A 104 -13.16 16.82 0.96
N ILE A 105 -13.48 16.67 2.25
CA ILE A 105 -14.75 16.11 2.72
C ILE A 105 -15.90 17.05 2.32
N ALA A 106 -15.78 18.34 2.59
CA ALA A 106 -16.81 19.33 2.23
C ALA A 106 -17.08 19.37 0.71
N ARG A 107 -16.05 19.12 -0.12
CA ARG A 107 -16.20 19.02 -1.59
C ARG A 107 -16.66 17.64 -2.08
N GLY A 108 -16.87 16.67 -1.18
CA GLY A 108 -17.24 15.30 -1.54
C GLY A 108 -16.15 14.50 -2.26
N ILE A 109 -14.89 14.92 -2.18
CA ILE A 109 -13.76 14.30 -2.86
C ILE A 109 -13.09 13.22 -1.98
N TRP A 110 -13.14 13.38 -0.65
CA TRP A 110 -12.47 12.48 0.30
C TRP A 110 -12.78 10.98 0.12
N PRO A 111 -14.02 10.55 -0.18
CA PRO A 111 -14.30 9.13 -0.40
C PRO A 111 -13.51 8.51 -1.56
N TYR A 112 -13.24 9.29 -2.61
CA TYR A 112 -12.42 8.84 -3.73
C TYR A 112 -10.95 8.69 -3.35
N VAL A 113 -10.45 9.52 -2.43
CA VAL A 113 -9.11 9.32 -1.85
C VAL A 113 -9.07 8.01 -1.06
N GLY A 114 -10.10 7.72 -0.25
CA GLY A 114 -10.23 6.45 0.47
C GLY A 114 -10.29 5.24 -0.46
N LEU A 115 -11.06 5.33 -1.55
CA LEU A 115 -11.13 4.31 -2.59
C LEU A 115 -9.76 4.09 -3.26
N LEU A 116 -9.05 5.16 -3.63
CA LEU A 116 -7.71 5.07 -4.20
C LEU A 116 -6.73 4.38 -3.24
N GLN A 117 -6.78 4.69 -1.95
CA GLN A 117 -5.95 4.00 -0.94
C GLN A 117 -6.29 2.50 -0.85
N ALA A 118 -7.56 2.14 -0.90
CA ALA A 118 -7.98 0.73 -0.90
C ALA A 118 -7.50 -0.01 -2.16
N CYS A 119 -7.62 0.62 -3.33
CA CYS A 119 -7.09 0.09 -4.60
C CYS A 119 -5.57 -0.05 -4.55
N ALA A 120 -4.85 0.92 -3.99
CA ALA A 120 -3.40 0.86 -3.82
C ALA A 120 -2.98 -0.29 -2.91
N MET A 121 -3.70 -0.49 -1.79
CA MET A 121 -3.48 -1.62 -0.88
C MET A 121 -3.67 -2.97 -1.58
N ALA A 122 -4.72 -3.11 -2.41
CA ALA A 122 -4.93 -4.31 -3.22
C ALA A 122 -3.84 -4.50 -4.29
N ALA A 123 -3.39 -3.42 -4.94
CA ALA A 123 -2.33 -3.48 -5.94
C ALA A 123 -0.99 -3.95 -5.35
N ILE A 124 -0.59 -3.45 -4.17
CA ILE A 124 0.64 -3.92 -3.51
C ILE A 124 0.52 -5.35 -2.96
N PHE A 125 -0.70 -5.81 -2.63
CA PHE A 125 -0.93 -7.21 -2.30
C PHE A 125 -0.70 -8.13 -3.51
N ILE A 126 -1.27 -7.78 -4.67
CA ILE A 126 -1.05 -8.49 -5.94
C ILE A 126 0.44 -8.46 -6.32
N HIS A 127 1.09 -7.32 -6.11
CA HIS A 127 2.54 -7.18 -6.31
C HIS A 127 3.33 -8.17 -5.48
N GLY A 128 3.07 -8.23 -4.17
CA GLY A 128 3.71 -9.18 -3.26
C GLY A 128 3.43 -10.64 -3.64
N LEU A 129 2.18 -10.95 -4.03
CA LEU A 129 1.80 -12.30 -4.43
C LEU A 129 2.50 -12.77 -5.72
N THR A 130 2.72 -11.87 -6.67
CA THR A 130 3.26 -12.23 -8.00
C THR A 130 4.79 -12.22 -8.03
N LEU A 131 5.43 -11.32 -7.28
CA LEU A 131 6.89 -11.13 -7.31
C LEU A 131 7.61 -11.59 -6.02
N GLY A 132 6.87 -11.97 -4.98
CA GLY A 132 7.44 -12.36 -3.69
C GLY A 132 8.28 -13.64 -3.81
N ALA A 133 9.59 -13.54 -3.56
CA ALA A 133 10.50 -14.69 -3.62
C ALA A 133 10.12 -15.82 -2.65
N SER A 134 9.46 -15.51 -1.53
CA SER A 134 8.96 -16.47 -0.54
C SER A 134 7.69 -17.21 -0.97
N MET A 135 7.03 -16.78 -2.06
CA MET A 135 5.79 -17.40 -2.56
C MET A 135 6.01 -18.79 -3.18
N ASN A 136 7.27 -19.23 -3.32
CA ASN A 136 7.60 -20.60 -3.72
C ASN A 136 7.27 -21.65 -2.65
N SER A 137 7.04 -21.25 -1.39
CA SER A 137 6.60 -22.14 -0.33
C SER A 137 5.08 -22.14 -0.20
N SER A 138 4.46 -23.32 -0.29
CA SER A 138 3.00 -23.48 -0.17
C SER A 138 2.45 -22.94 1.15
N TYR A 139 3.22 -23.04 2.23
CA TYR A 139 2.85 -22.48 3.53
C TYR A 139 2.75 -20.95 3.48
N PHE A 140 3.78 -20.28 2.95
CA PHE A 140 3.79 -18.83 2.84
C PHE A 140 2.71 -18.34 1.86
N MET A 141 2.47 -19.06 0.76
CA MET A 141 1.40 -18.74 -0.18
C MET A 141 0.02 -18.83 0.50
N LEU A 142 -0.27 -19.89 1.25
CA LEU A 142 -1.54 -20.07 1.93
C LEU A 142 -1.76 -19.00 3.02
N TRP A 143 -0.71 -18.67 3.77
CA TRP A 143 -0.74 -17.57 4.74
C TRP A 143 -1.02 -16.22 4.06
N TRP A 144 -0.38 -15.94 2.92
CA TRP A 144 -0.61 -14.71 2.19
C TRP A 144 -2.04 -14.60 1.64
N ILE A 145 -2.58 -15.69 1.11
CA ILE A 145 -3.97 -15.77 0.66
C ILE A 145 -4.92 -15.52 1.84
N PHE A 146 -4.69 -16.15 2.99
CA PHE A 146 -5.49 -15.93 4.20
C PHE A 146 -5.53 -14.44 4.59
N LEU A 147 -4.37 -13.77 4.63
CA LEU A 147 -4.31 -12.34 4.95
C LEU A 147 -5.01 -11.47 3.89
N GLY A 148 -4.94 -11.84 2.62
CA GLY A 148 -5.67 -11.18 1.53
C GLY A 148 -7.18 -11.32 1.66
N VAL A 149 -7.67 -12.54 1.93
CA VAL A 149 -9.10 -12.81 2.14
C VAL A 149 -9.65 -12.00 3.32
N LEU A 150 -8.89 -11.89 4.41
CA LEU A 150 -9.28 -11.06 5.56
C LEU A 150 -9.27 -9.56 5.23
N LEU A 151 -8.33 -9.12 4.39
CA LEU A 151 -8.18 -7.70 4.03
C LEU A 151 -9.36 -7.17 3.20
N VAL A 152 -9.89 -7.96 2.26
CA VAL A 152 -10.97 -7.54 1.34
C VAL A 152 -12.18 -6.93 2.06
N PRO A 153 -12.82 -7.58 3.05
CA PRO A 153 -13.96 -6.99 3.76
C PRO A 153 -13.56 -5.72 4.53
N CYS A 154 -12.34 -5.64 5.07
CA CYS A 154 -11.86 -4.43 5.74
C CYS A 154 -11.79 -3.23 4.78
N LEU A 155 -11.29 -3.44 3.56
CA LEU A 155 -11.23 -2.41 2.52
C LEU A 155 -12.64 -1.95 2.11
N VAL A 156 -13.56 -2.88 1.88
CA VAL A 156 -14.94 -2.57 1.50
C VAL A 156 -15.63 -1.75 2.59
N VAL A 157 -15.53 -2.18 3.86
CA VAL A 157 -16.12 -1.48 5.00
C VAL A 157 -15.56 -0.07 5.14
N GLN A 158 -14.25 0.11 4.95
CA GLN A 158 -13.63 1.44 5.00
C GLN A 158 -14.16 2.36 3.91
N VAL A 159 -14.19 1.90 2.66
CA VAL A 159 -14.69 2.69 1.53
C VAL A 159 -16.15 3.09 1.76
N VAL A 160 -17.01 2.15 2.16
CA VAL A 160 -18.43 2.43 2.45
C VAL A 160 -18.59 3.46 3.57
N ARG A 161 -17.76 3.40 4.62
CA ARG A 161 -17.77 4.38 5.71
C ARG A 161 -17.37 5.77 5.20
N ASP A 162 -16.35 5.87 4.36
CA ASP A 162 -15.90 7.15 3.81
C ASP A 162 -16.99 7.81 2.96
N PHE A 163 -17.69 7.05 2.11
CA PHE A 163 -18.83 7.55 1.34
C PHE A 163 -19.98 8.01 2.24
N LYS A 164 -20.37 7.20 3.25
CA LYS A 164 -21.43 7.58 4.20
C LYS A 164 -21.13 8.87 4.96
N VAL A 165 -19.88 9.07 5.37
CA VAL A 165 -19.46 10.30 6.06
C VAL A 165 -19.60 11.51 5.12
N SER A 166 -19.14 11.37 3.88
CA SER A 166 -19.23 12.46 2.91
C SER A 166 -20.67 12.83 2.55
N ASP A 167 -21.59 11.86 2.46
CA ASP A 167 -22.98 12.14 2.13
C ASP A 167 -23.69 12.90 3.26
N ARG A 168 -23.43 12.53 4.52
CA ARG A 168 -23.97 13.25 5.69
C ARG A 168 -23.50 14.71 5.74
N THR A 169 -22.22 14.95 5.47
CA THR A 169 -21.69 16.33 5.46
C THR A 169 -22.31 17.19 4.36
N LYS A 170 -22.73 16.61 3.22
CA LYS A 170 -23.43 17.36 2.17
C LYS A 170 -24.87 17.72 2.53
N THR A 171 -25.52 16.93 3.38
CA THR A 171 -26.91 17.19 3.79
C THR A 171 -27.04 18.20 4.94
N GLU A 172 -25.95 18.48 5.64
CA GLU A 172 -25.90 19.40 6.80
C GLU A 172 -25.41 20.82 6.43
N VAL A 173 -25.03 21.05 5.17
CA VAL A 173 -24.56 22.33 4.61
C VAL A 173 -25.60 22.87 3.64
#